data_AF-A0A1A2GGY0-F1
#
_entry.id   AF-A0A1A2GGY0-F1
#
_cell.length_a   1.000
_cell.length_b   1.000
_cell.length_c   1.000
_cell.angle_alpha   90.00
_cell.angle_beta   90.00
_cell.angle_gamma   90.00
#
_symmetry.space_group_name_H-M   'P 1'
#
loop_
_entity.id
_entity.type
_entity.pdbx_description
1 polymer ?
#
loop_
_entity_poly.entity_id
_entity_poly.type
_entity_poly.pdbx_seq_one_letter_code
_entity_poly.pdbx_strand_id
1 'polypeptide(L)'
;MEKILGSFLLLGFVLPWFFTQYATGSVVAGFSAGLGGLVCTVAALLWLGVQRDRYRTRRQRRRDLRYAMSDLAAVDEMSGVEFEDFVAAQLRAAGWGVTHTATTGDYGVDLIAARDGARMAVQCKRQAKAVGVAAVQQVVAGARYHGCSRPVVVTNQAFTKAARQLAATHRCRLVGREQLHVWARAERRRAQPEMEA
;
A
#
# COMPACT_ATOMS: atom_id res chain seq x y z
N MET A 1 -22.04 -5.91 -3.88
CA MET A 1 -21.77 -6.73 -2.67
C MET A 1 -22.96 -6.78 -1.74
N GLU A 2 -23.63 -5.66 -1.47
CA GLU A 2 -24.74 -5.58 -0.51
C GLU A 2 -25.92 -6.51 -0.83
N LYS A 3 -26.31 -6.64 -2.10
CA LYS A 3 -27.39 -7.56 -2.53
C LYS A 3 -27.08 -9.03 -2.25
N ILE A 4 -25.81 -9.42 -2.37
CA ILE A 4 -25.35 -10.80 -2.13
C ILE A 4 -25.31 -11.08 -0.63
N LEU A 5 -24.86 -10.10 0.16
CA LEU A 5 -24.82 -10.19 1.62
C LEU A 5 -26.23 -10.34 2.22
N GLY A 6 -27.20 -9.57 1.73
CA GLY A 6 -28.59 -9.67 2.15
C GLY A 6 -29.22 -11.03 1.86
N SER A 7 -28.88 -11.65 0.73
CA SER A 7 -29.37 -12.98 0.34
C SER A 7 -28.87 -14.08 1.29
N PHE A 8 -27.59 -14.04 1.70
CA PHE A 8 -27.04 -15.01 2.64
C PHE A 8 -27.67 -14.92 4.04
N LEU A 9 -27.92 -13.70 4.53
CA LEU A 9 -28.56 -13.50 5.83
C LEU A 9 -30.01 -14.00 5.82
N LEU A 10 -30.76 -13.74 4.74
CA LEU A 10 -32.12 -14.24 4.57
C LEU A 10 -32.15 -15.77 4.53
N LEU A 11 -31.29 -16.41 3.75
CA LEU A 11 -31.22 -17.87 3.68
C LEU A 11 -30.79 -18.50 5.01
N GLY A 12 -29.85 -17.87 5.71
CA GLY A 12 -29.39 -18.31 7.03
C GLY A 12 -30.49 -18.33 8.10
N PHE A 13 -31.51 -17.48 7.95
CA PHE A 13 -32.69 -17.46 8.83
C PHE A 13 -33.83 -18.34 8.33
N VAL A 14 -34.19 -18.21 7.05
CA VAL A 14 -35.40 -18.82 6.47
C VAL A 14 -35.29 -20.34 6.35
N LEU A 15 -34.12 -20.87 5.97
CA LEU A 15 -33.97 -22.31 5.78
C LEU A 15 -34.10 -23.08 7.11
N PRO A 16 -33.37 -22.73 8.20
CA PRO A 16 -33.52 -23.43 9.47
C PRO A 16 -34.91 -23.26 10.07
N TRP A 17 -35.50 -22.06 9.95
CA TRP A 17 -36.87 -21.83 10.35
C TRP A 17 -37.84 -22.81 9.68
N PHE A 18 -37.82 -22.85 8.35
CA PHE A 18 -38.83 -23.54 7.56
C PHE A 18 -38.80 -25.05 7.84
N PHE A 19 -37.60 -25.64 7.83
CA PHE A 19 -37.44 -27.06 8.09
C PHE A 19 -37.81 -27.43 9.54
N THR A 20 -37.42 -26.63 10.54
CA THR A 20 -37.75 -26.94 11.94
C THR A 20 -39.24 -26.76 12.22
N GLN A 21 -39.88 -25.73 11.67
CA GLN A 21 -41.34 -25.56 11.79
C GLN A 21 -42.09 -26.70 11.10
N TYR A 22 -41.68 -27.09 9.89
CA TYR A 22 -42.32 -28.17 9.14
C TYR A 22 -42.22 -29.52 9.87
N ALA A 23 -41.06 -29.81 10.48
CA ALA A 23 -40.84 -31.07 11.18
C ALA A 23 -41.51 -31.15 12.57
N THR A 24 -41.55 -30.05 13.31
CA THR A 24 -42.02 -30.04 14.72
C THR A 24 -43.43 -29.50 14.90
N GLY A 25 -43.97 -28.76 13.92
CA GLY A 25 -45.20 -27.98 14.05
C GLY A 25 -45.09 -26.78 15.00
N SER A 26 -43.94 -26.57 15.67
CA SER A 26 -43.74 -25.51 16.66
C SER A 26 -43.14 -24.27 16.02
N VAL A 27 -43.89 -23.17 16.06
CA VAL A 27 -43.44 -21.85 15.59
C VAL A 27 -42.25 -21.35 16.42
N VAL A 28 -42.28 -21.53 17.75
CA VAL A 28 -41.21 -21.11 18.66
C VAL A 28 -39.90 -21.85 18.37
N ALA A 29 -39.98 -23.15 18.06
CA ALA A 29 -38.82 -23.94 17.66
C ALA A 29 -38.27 -23.48 16.30
N GLY A 30 -39.15 -23.19 15.33
CA GLY A 30 -38.77 -22.62 14.02
C GLY A 30 -38.03 -21.28 14.14
N PHE A 31 -38.58 -20.32 14.87
CA PHE A 31 -37.93 -19.03 15.14
C PHE A 31 -36.55 -19.19 15.76
N SER A 32 -36.44 -20.06 16.77
CA SER A 32 -35.18 -20.31 17.49
C SER A 32 -34.11 -20.91 16.57
N ALA A 33 -34.49 -21.86 15.72
CA ALA A 33 -33.61 -22.42 14.70
C ALA A 33 -33.17 -21.37 13.66
N GLY A 34 -34.11 -20.51 13.21
CA GLY A 34 -33.81 -19.41 12.30
C GLY A 34 -32.80 -18.41 12.88
N LEU A 35 -32.98 -17.99 14.14
CA LEU A 35 -32.02 -17.13 14.83
C LEU A 35 -30.65 -17.79 14.97
N GLY A 36 -30.60 -19.07 15.33
CA GLY A 36 -29.35 -19.83 15.40
C GLY A 36 -28.62 -19.88 14.06
N GLY A 37 -29.32 -20.16 12.96
CA GLY A 37 -28.75 -20.15 11.61
C GLY A 37 -28.25 -18.77 11.16
N LEU A 38 -28.98 -17.71 11.50
CA LEU A 38 -28.56 -16.34 11.21
C LEU A 38 -27.26 -16.00 11.96
N VAL A 39 -27.16 -16.34 13.25
CA VAL A 39 -25.94 -16.14 14.05
C VAL A 39 -24.76 -16.89 13.44
N CYS A 40 -24.93 -18.16 13.07
CA CYS A 40 -23.89 -18.95 12.40
C CYS A 40 -23.44 -18.30 11.08
N THR A 41 -24.38 -17.77 10.30
CA THR A 41 -24.10 -17.11 9.02
C THR A 41 -23.27 -15.84 9.22
N VAL A 42 -23.65 -15.00 10.18
CA VAL A 42 -22.90 -13.78 10.53
C VAL A 42 -21.49 -14.13 11.01
N ALA A 43 -21.35 -15.11 11.91
CA ALA A 43 -20.06 -15.57 12.39
C ALA A 43 -19.17 -16.08 11.26
N ALA A 44 -19.72 -16.86 10.33
CA ALA A 44 -19.00 -17.35 9.15
C ALA A 44 -18.53 -16.22 8.24
N LEU A 45 -19.37 -15.20 7.99
CA LEU A 45 -19.00 -14.05 7.16
C LEU A 45 -17.90 -13.20 7.81
N LEU A 46 -17.98 -12.96 9.12
CA LEU A 46 -16.93 -12.27 9.87
C LEU A 46 -15.62 -13.07 9.85
N TRP A 47 -15.69 -14.38 10.07
CA TRP A 47 -14.53 -15.26 10.00
C TRP A 47 -13.89 -15.26 8.60
N LEU A 48 -14.69 -15.39 7.54
CA LEU A 48 -14.22 -15.31 6.15
C LEU A 48 -13.60 -13.94 5.83
N GLY A 49 -14.17 -12.85 6.33
CA GLY A 49 -13.61 -11.51 6.23
C GLY A 49 -12.22 -11.42 6.86
N VAL A 50 -12.10 -11.89 8.11
CA VAL A 50 -10.82 -11.95 8.83
C VAL A 50 -9.80 -12.84 8.09
N GLN A 51 -10.21 -14.01 7.58
CA GLN A 51 -9.33 -14.89 6.82
C GLN A 51 -8.87 -14.25 5.50
N ARG A 52 -9.77 -13.57 4.79
CA ARG A 52 -9.46 -12.84 3.57
C ARG A 52 -8.45 -11.73 3.81
N ASP A 53 -8.62 -10.96 4.88
CA ASP A 53 -7.70 -9.88 5.23
C ASP A 53 -6.35 -10.44 5.66
N ARG A 54 -6.31 -11.49 6.49
CA ARG A 54 -5.07 -12.21 6.82
C ARG A 54 -4.36 -12.73 5.58
N TYR A 55 -5.08 -13.30 4.61
CA TYR A 55 -4.51 -13.77 3.35
C TYR A 55 -3.92 -12.62 2.53
N ARG A 56 -4.65 -11.50 2.39
CA ARG A 56 -4.18 -10.29 1.70
C ARG A 56 -2.92 -9.73 2.33
N THR A 57 -2.92 -9.55 3.66
CA THR A 57 -1.76 -9.06 4.40
C THR A 57 -0.57 -10.01 4.27
N ARG A 58 -0.79 -11.33 4.35
CA ARG A 58 0.27 -12.33 4.13
C ARG A 58 0.85 -12.27 2.72
N ARG A 59 0.00 -12.15 1.70
CA ARG A 59 0.42 -12.05 0.29
C ARG A 59 1.22 -10.76 0.05
N GLN A 60 0.74 -9.64 0.56
CA GLN A 60 1.45 -8.36 0.48
C GLN A 60 2.80 -8.46 1.20
N ARG A 61 2.85 -9.00 2.43
CA ARG A 61 4.09 -9.19 3.18
C ARG A 61 5.09 -10.09 2.46
N ARG A 62 4.64 -11.18 1.84
CA ARG A 62 5.51 -12.06 1.03
C ARG A 62 6.10 -11.32 -0.18
N ARG A 63 5.27 -10.52 -0.87
CA ARG A 63 5.71 -9.70 -2.00
C ARG A 63 6.70 -8.62 -1.56
N ASP A 64 6.40 -7.92 -0.46
CA ASP A 64 7.27 -6.89 0.10
C ASP A 64 8.62 -7.48 0.55
N LEU A 65 8.62 -8.68 1.15
CA LEU A 65 9.85 -9.40 1.49
C LEU A 65 10.66 -9.79 0.25
N ARG A 66 10.01 -10.31 -0.80
CA ARG A 66 10.68 -10.65 -2.07
C ARG A 66 11.37 -9.42 -2.66
N TYR A 67 10.68 -8.28 -2.69
CA TYR A 67 11.26 -7.04 -3.18
C TYR A 67 12.38 -6.51 -2.28
N ALA A 68 12.20 -6.51 -0.96
CA ALA A 68 13.22 -6.07 -0.02
C ALA A 68 14.52 -6.91 -0.08
N MET A 69 14.42 -8.16 -0.55
CA MET A 69 15.54 -9.08 -0.76
C MET A 69 16.11 -9.07 -2.19
N SER A 70 15.49 -8.33 -3.12
CA SER A 70 15.97 -8.25 -4.51
C SER A 70 17.33 -7.54 -4.55
N ASP A 71 18.26 -8.08 -5.33
CA ASP A 71 19.55 -7.44 -5.60
C ASP A 71 19.42 -6.41 -6.73
N LEU A 72 20.53 -5.71 -7.02
CA LEU A 72 20.55 -4.68 -8.05
C LEU A 72 20.34 -5.24 -9.47
N ALA A 73 20.72 -6.48 -9.73
CA ALA A 73 20.52 -7.11 -11.04
C ALA A 73 19.03 -7.38 -11.28
N ALA A 74 18.35 -7.95 -10.28
CA ALA A 74 16.90 -8.15 -10.31
C ALA A 74 16.14 -6.82 -10.45
N VAL A 75 16.61 -5.75 -9.82
CA VAL A 75 16.04 -4.40 -9.98
C VAL A 75 16.13 -3.89 -11.42
N ASP A 76 17.22 -4.18 -12.13
CA ASP A 76 17.40 -3.72 -13.51
C ASP A 76 16.46 -4.41 -14.50
N GLU A 77 15.98 -5.61 -14.16
CA GLU A 77 15.01 -6.39 -14.94
C GLU A 77 13.54 -6.00 -14.66
N MET A 78 13.28 -5.21 -13.61
CA MET A 78 11.92 -4.81 -13.25
C MET A 78 11.29 -3.87 -14.27
N SER A 79 9.99 -4.05 -14.50
CA SER A 79 9.15 -3.02 -15.10
C SER A 79 9.08 -1.76 -14.23
N GLY A 80 8.56 -0.65 -14.79
CA GLY A 80 8.36 0.58 -14.00
C GLY A 80 7.47 0.36 -12.78
N VAL A 81 6.35 -0.36 -12.97
CA VAL A 81 5.38 -0.67 -11.91
C VAL A 81 5.99 -1.58 -10.84
N GLU A 82 6.76 -2.60 -11.23
CA GLU A 82 7.47 -3.45 -10.27
C GLU A 82 8.50 -2.67 -9.46
N PHE A 83 9.17 -1.70 -10.08
CA PHE A 83 10.11 -0.83 -9.37
C PHE A 83 9.41 0.08 -8.35
N GLU A 84 8.24 0.63 -8.68
CA GLU A 84 7.42 1.37 -7.70
C GLU A 84 7.01 0.47 -6.52
N ASP A 85 6.56 -0.74 -6.80
CA ASP A 85 6.23 -1.75 -5.80
C ASP A 85 7.44 -2.10 -4.91
N PHE A 86 8.64 -2.18 -5.51
CA PHE A 86 9.90 -2.40 -4.80
C PHE A 86 10.25 -1.24 -3.87
N VAL A 87 10.16 0.00 -4.35
CA VAL A 87 10.39 1.21 -3.55
C VAL A 87 9.38 1.28 -2.39
N ALA A 88 8.11 0.98 -2.67
CA ALA A 88 7.06 0.92 -1.65
C ALA A 88 7.34 -0.15 -0.58
N ALA A 89 7.80 -1.33 -0.98
CA ALA A 89 8.17 -2.40 -0.06
C ALA A 89 9.31 -1.99 0.88
N GLN A 90 10.33 -1.29 0.38
CA GLN A 90 11.43 -0.78 1.20
C GLN A 90 10.97 0.26 2.23
N LEU A 91 10.11 1.19 1.82
CA LEU A 91 9.53 2.18 2.71
C LEU A 91 8.66 1.54 3.80
N ARG A 92 7.80 0.57 3.43
CA ARG A 92 7.00 -0.21 4.40
C ARG A 92 7.89 -0.98 5.38
N ALA A 93 8.96 -1.59 4.90
CA ALA A 93 9.94 -2.28 5.75
C ALA A 93 10.68 -1.32 6.70
N ALA A 94 10.80 -0.04 6.33
CA ALA A 94 11.32 1.02 7.18
C ALA A 94 10.24 1.66 8.10
N GLY A 95 9.01 1.16 8.08
CA GLY A 95 7.92 1.59 8.96
C GLY A 95 7.11 2.78 8.46
N TRP A 96 7.17 3.10 7.16
CA TRP A 96 6.33 4.14 6.56
C TRP A 96 4.98 3.57 6.11
N GLY A 97 3.91 4.34 6.28
CA GLY A 97 2.65 4.10 5.58
C GLY A 97 2.80 4.55 4.12
N VAL A 98 2.51 3.68 3.15
CA VAL A 98 2.76 3.96 1.73
C VAL A 98 1.50 3.77 0.90
N THR A 99 1.13 4.80 0.14
CA THR A 99 0.00 4.82 -0.78
C THR A 99 0.50 5.10 -2.20
N HIS A 100 0.07 4.30 -3.18
CA HIS A 100 0.30 4.61 -4.60
C HIS A 100 -0.66 5.70 -5.05
N THR A 101 -0.18 6.60 -5.90
CA THR A 101 -1.04 7.59 -6.58
C THR A 101 -1.78 6.94 -7.75
N ALA A 102 -2.69 7.70 -8.37
CA ALA A 102 -3.39 7.25 -9.56
C ALA A 102 -2.41 7.06 -10.74
N THR A 103 -2.67 6.10 -11.62
CA THR A 103 -1.81 5.85 -12.80
C THR A 103 -1.79 7.01 -13.80
N THR A 104 -2.82 7.86 -13.78
CA THR A 104 -2.91 9.06 -14.62
C THR A 104 -3.26 10.28 -13.75
N GLY A 105 -2.75 11.45 -14.13
CA GLY A 105 -2.98 12.68 -13.35
C GLY A 105 -2.34 12.65 -11.97
N ASP A 106 -1.21 11.98 -11.83
CA ASP A 106 -0.46 11.81 -10.57
C ASP A 106 0.37 13.05 -10.21
N TYR A 107 0.56 13.95 -11.17
CA TYR A 107 1.42 15.15 -11.10
C TYR A 107 2.89 14.82 -10.84
N GLY A 108 3.36 13.66 -11.31
CA GLY A 108 4.76 13.23 -11.18
C GLY A 108 5.14 12.75 -9.79
N VAL A 109 4.23 12.04 -9.13
CA VAL A 109 4.44 11.42 -7.82
C VAL A 109 3.84 10.04 -7.91
N ASP A 110 4.65 8.99 -7.79
CA ASP A 110 4.16 7.61 -7.88
C ASP A 110 3.72 7.08 -6.51
N LEU A 111 4.40 7.51 -5.44
CA LEU A 111 4.11 7.09 -4.07
C LEU A 111 4.05 8.27 -3.10
N ILE A 112 3.14 8.18 -2.13
CA ILE A 112 3.10 9.03 -0.95
C ILE A 112 3.47 8.17 0.25
N ALA A 113 4.52 8.57 0.97
CA ALA A 113 4.94 7.94 2.21
C ALA A 113 4.65 8.86 3.40
N ALA A 114 3.93 8.35 4.41
CA ALA A 114 3.55 9.10 5.59
C ALA A 114 3.96 8.36 6.87
N ARG A 115 4.47 9.13 7.84
CA ARG A 115 4.85 8.62 9.16
C ARG A 115 5.00 9.78 10.13
N ASP A 116 4.46 9.66 11.34
CA ASP A 116 4.71 10.60 12.46
C ASP A 116 4.56 12.09 12.03
N GLY A 117 3.51 12.41 11.25
CA GLY A 117 3.27 13.76 10.70
C GLY A 117 4.13 14.15 9.48
N ALA A 118 5.23 13.45 9.21
CA ALA A 118 6.03 13.60 8.00
C ALA A 118 5.34 13.00 6.77
N ARG A 119 5.35 13.73 5.65
CA ARG A 119 4.85 13.25 4.35
C ARG A 119 5.87 13.48 3.24
N MET A 120 6.23 12.40 2.55
CA MET A 120 7.13 12.39 1.41
C MET A 120 6.36 12.07 0.13
N ALA A 121 6.67 12.81 -0.94
CA ALA A 121 6.26 12.50 -2.29
C ALA A 121 7.43 11.87 -3.03
N VAL A 122 7.21 10.69 -3.60
CA VAL A 122 8.27 9.88 -4.20
C VAL A 122 7.97 9.66 -5.67
N GLN A 123 8.89 10.08 -6.53
CA GLN A 123 8.92 9.70 -7.94
C GLN A 123 9.95 8.59 -8.12
N CYS A 124 9.50 7.48 -8.68
CA CYS A 124 10.26 6.31 -9.06
C CYS A 124 10.66 6.42 -10.54
N LYS A 125 11.94 6.24 -10.85
CA LYS A 125 12.45 6.18 -12.22
C LYS A 125 13.35 4.95 -12.38
N ARG A 126 12.79 3.88 -12.92
CA ARG A 126 13.56 2.75 -13.45
C ARG A 126 13.85 3.03 -14.91
N GLN A 127 15.11 3.04 -15.33
CA GLN A 127 15.51 3.30 -16.72
C GLN A 127 16.96 2.86 -17.01
N ALA A 128 17.37 2.88 -18.28
CA ALA A 128 18.71 2.50 -18.71
C ALA A 128 19.76 3.62 -18.61
N LYS A 129 19.31 4.88 -18.53
CA LYS A 129 20.19 6.06 -18.57
C LYS A 129 20.09 6.87 -17.27
N ALA A 130 21.05 7.76 -17.06
CA ALA A 130 21.03 8.67 -15.93
C ALA A 130 19.75 9.52 -15.89
N VAL A 131 19.22 9.76 -14.70
CA VAL A 131 18.01 10.56 -14.47
C VAL A 131 18.34 12.06 -14.53
N GLY A 132 17.59 12.78 -15.36
CA GLY A 132 17.75 14.21 -15.59
C GLY A 132 16.86 15.11 -14.71
N VAL A 133 16.86 16.41 -15.00
CA VAL A 133 16.16 17.44 -14.21
C VAL A 133 14.64 17.27 -14.18
N ALA A 134 14.05 16.67 -15.22
CA ALA A 134 12.60 16.50 -15.34
C ALA A 134 12.00 15.76 -14.14
N ALA A 135 12.65 14.69 -13.66
CA ALA A 135 12.16 13.93 -12.52
C ALA A 135 12.12 14.76 -11.22
N VAL A 136 13.10 15.66 -11.05
CA VAL A 136 13.16 16.57 -9.90
C VAL A 136 12.07 17.64 -10.01
N GLN A 137 11.90 18.24 -11.19
CA GLN A 137 10.87 19.25 -11.44
C GLN A 137 9.46 18.69 -11.17
N GLN A 138 9.20 17.49 -11.69
CA GLN A 138 7.95 16.75 -11.52
C GLN A 138 7.64 16.53 -10.04
N VAL A 139 8.53 15.86 -9.31
CA VAL A 139 8.24 15.51 -7.90
C VAL A 139 8.19 16.74 -7.00
N VAL A 140 8.93 17.80 -7.28
CA VAL A 140 8.86 19.05 -6.49
C VAL A 140 7.51 19.73 -6.66
N ALA A 141 7.00 19.82 -7.89
CA ALA A 141 5.66 20.36 -8.15
C ALA A 141 4.57 19.44 -7.56
N GLY A 142 4.68 18.14 -7.80
CA GLY A 142 3.73 17.14 -7.32
C GLY A 142 3.71 17.02 -5.78
N ALA A 143 4.85 17.18 -5.11
CA ALA A 143 4.91 17.21 -3.64
C ALA A 143 4.01 18.31 -3.09
N ARG A 144 4.06 19.50 -3.67
CA ARG A 144 3.22 20.63 -3.27
C ARG A 144 1.73 20.34 -3.54
N TYR A 145 1.41 19.75 -4.69
CA TYR A 145 0.05 19.35 -5.02
C TYR A 145 -0.53 18.35 -4.00
N HIS A 146 0.25 17.35 -3.59
CA HIS A 146 -0.17 16.31 -2.65
C HIS A 146 -0.01 16.68 -1.16
N GLY A 147 0.38 17.92 -0.85
CA GLY A 147 0.61 18.37 0.54
C GLY A 147 1.74 17.61 1.24
N CYS A 148 2.79 17.24 0.49
CA CYS A 148 4.00 16.62 1.00
C CYS A 148 5.12 17.66 1.11
N SER A 149 5.87 17.61 2.20
CA SER A 149 6.97 18.56 2.46
C SER A 149 8.33 18.06 1.97
N ARG A 150 8.44 16.76 1.64
CA ARG A 150 9.69 16.10 1.28
C ARG A 150 9.61 15.44 -0.10
N PRO A 151 10.08 16.10 -1.17
CA PRO A 151 10.19 15.48 -2.49
C PRO A 151 11.39 14.52 -2.53
N VAL A 152 11.18 13.34 -3.13
CA VAL A 152 12.20 12.29 -3.27
C VAL A 152 12.16 11.71 -4.68
N VAL A 153 13.31 11.61 -5.35
CA VAL A 153 13.44 10.82 -6.58
C VAL A 153 14.25 9.56 -6.28
N VAL A 154 13.70 8.40 -6.63
CA VAL A 154 14.35 7.09 -6.47
C VAL A 154 14.58 6.46 -7.82
N THR A 155 15.78 5.94 -8.08
CA THR A 155 16.15 5.34 -9.36
C THR A 155 17.17 4.22 -9.23
N ASN A 156 17.16 3.28 -10.17
CA ASN A 156 18.20 2.25 -10.33
C ASN A 156 19.50 2.77 -10.96
N GLN A 157 19.51 4.04 -11.40
CA GLN A 157 20.62 4.67 -12.12
C GLN A 157 21.29 5.79 -11.31
N ALA A 158 22.29 6.43 -11.92
CA ALA A 158 22.84 7.68 -11.43
C ALA A 158 21.98 8.89 -11.85
N PHE A 159 22.22 10.04 -11.22
CA PHE A 159 21.64 11.32 -11.62
C PHE A 159 22.62 12.12 -12.47
N THR A 160 22.12 13.03 -13.32
CA THR A 160 22.97 14.01 -14.00
C THR A 160 23.47 15.09 -13.02
N LYS A 161 24.54 15.81 -13.39
CA LYS A 161 25.03 16.95 -12.60
C LYS A 161 23.96 18.03 -12.40
N ALA A 162 23.22 18.34 -13.48
CA ALA A 162 22.13 19.31 -13.42
C ALA A 162 20.98 18.86 -12.49
N ALA A 163 20.62 17.56 -12.52
CA ALA A 163 19.61 17.02 -11.60
C ALA A 163 20.06 17.14 -10.13
N ARG A 164 21.32 16.84 -9.83
CA ARG A 164 21.89 17.03 -8.49
C ARG A 164 21.85 18.49 -8.02
N GLN A 165 22.24 19.41 -8.89
CA GLN A 165 22.20 20.86 -8.58
C GLN A 165 20.78 21.34 -8.30
N LEU A 166 19.81 21.00 -9.17
CA LEU A 166 18.43 21.39 -8.99
C LEU A 166 17.82 20.79 -7.72
N ALA A 167 18.12 19.52 -7.45
CA ALA A 167 17.63 18.84 -6.26
C ALA A 167 18.12 19.50 -4.96
N ALA A 168 19.39 19.93 -4.93
CA ALA A 168 19.93 20.67 -3.78
C ALA A 168 19.14 21.97 -3.52
N THR A 169 18.84 22.74 -4.57
CA THR A 169 18.05 23.98 -4.47
C THR A 169 16.66 23.74 -3.87
N HIS A 170 15.98 22.68 -4.31
CA HIS A 170 14.62 22.37 -3.87
C HIS A 170 14.54 21.43 -2.67
N ARG A 171 15.67 21.14 -2.01
CA ARG A 171 15.76 20.14 -0.92
C ARG A 171 15.14 18.79 -1.31
N CYS A 172 15.22 18.43 -2.58
CA CYS A 172 14.75 17.16 -3.11
C CYS A 172 15.78 16.06 -2.83
N ARG A 173 15.37 14.99 -2.19
CA ARG A 173 16.24 13.85 -1.90
C ARG A 173 16.44 13.02 -3.16
N LEU A 174 17.69 12.77 -3.52
CA LEU A 174 18.05 11.91 -4.66
C LEU A 174 18.57 10.56 -4.18
N VAL A 175 17.86 9.48 -4.47
CA VAL A 175 18.26 8.11 -4.14
C VAL A 175 18.63 7.39 -5.43
N GLY A 176 19.93 7.27 -5.66
CA GLY A 176 20.48 6.54 -6.81
C GLY A 176 20.82 5.10 -6.45
N ARG A 177 21.34 4.37 -7.46
CA ARG A 177 21.71 2.96 -7.39
C ARG A 177 22.43 2.54 -6.10
N GLU A 178 23.48 3.26 -5.73
CA GLU A 178 24.33 2.92 -4.56
C GLU A 178 23.59 2.96 -3.23
N GLN A 179 22.53 3.77 -3.14
CA GLN A 179 21.80 3.99 -1.90
C GLN A 179 20.50 3.19 -1.85
N LEU A 180 20.19 2.46 -2.92
CA LEU A 180 18.86 1.92 -3.19
C LEU A 180 18.37 0.95 -2.11
N HIS A 181 19.26 0.23 -1.42
CA HIS A 181 18.90 -0.72 -0.36
C HIS A 181 18.92 -0.13 1.06
N VAL A 182 19.51 1.05 1.27
CA VAL A 182 19.76 1.61 2.62
C VAL A 182 18.99 2.89 2.89
N TRP A 183 18.57 3.61 1.85
CA TRP A 183 17.98 4.94 1.97
C TRP A 183 16.71 4.96 2.83
N ALA A 184 15.79 4.01 2.67
CA ALA A 184 14.52 4.01 3.40
C ALA A 184 14.74 3.90 4.92
N ARG A 185 15.74 3.12 5.34
CA ARG A 185 16.15 3.02 6.76
C ARG A 185 16.79 4.30 7.26
N ALA A 186 17.52 5.03 6.40
CA ALA A 186 18.07 6.34 6.73
C ALA A 186 16.96 7.38 6.91
N GLU A 187 15.92 7.37 6.06
CA GLU A 187 14.78 8.28 6.19
C GLU A 187 13.99 8.04 7.50
N ARG A 188 13.89 6.78 7.97
CA ARG A 188 13.35 6.47 9.30
C ARG A 188 14.06 7.25 10.41
N ARG A 189 15.40 7.40 10.34
CA ARG A 189 16.17 8.12 11.36
C ARG A 189 16.05 9.63 11.24
N ARG A 190 15.80 10.17 10.04
CA ARG A 190 15.67 11.62 9.80
C ARG A 190 14.32 12.19 10.22
N ALA A 191 13.26 11.39 10.16
CA ALA A 191 11.93 11.82 10.63
C ALA A 191 11.83 11.92 12.15
N GLN A 192 12.69 11.21 12.90
CA GLN A 192 12.65 11.13 14.36
C GLN A 192 13.19 12.36 15.13
N PRO A 193 14.29 13.04 14.71
CA PRO A 193 14.85 14.18 15.45
C PRO A 193 14.05 15.49 15.39
N GLU A 194 13.07 15.64 14.49
CA GLU A 194 12.25 16.87 14.42
C GLU A 194 11.13 16.93 15.48
N MET A 195 10.87 15.85 16.21
CA MET A 195 9.82 15.79 17.24
C MET A 195 10.33 15.97 18.68
N GLU A 196 11.64 15.91 18.90
CA GLU A 196 12.26 16.04 20.24
C GLU A 196 12.83 17.44 20.51
N ALA A 197 12.56 18.41 19.62
CA ALA A 197 12.97 19.81 19.72
C ALA A 197 11.75 20.73 19.74
#